data_AF-C9KLF7-F1
#
_entry.id   AF-C9KLF7-F1
#
_cell.length_a   1.000
_cell.length_b   1.000
_cell.length_c   1.000
_cell.angle_alpha   90.00
_cell.angle_beta   90.00
_cell.angle_gamma   90.00
#
_symmetry.space_group_name_H-M   'P 1'
#
loop_
_entity.id
_entity.type
_entity.pdbx_description
1 polymer ?
#
loop_
_entity_poly.entity_id
_entity_poly.type
_entity_poly.pdbx_seq_one_letter_code
_entity_poly.pdbx_strand_id
1 'polypeptide(L)'
;MVLWKGIGIMKNGILAIIGLCVWGGLLMLQGTPKVSEEIAADVVQTLHPQAEVENVTDTTVGSDRAYRVAYYEGGKAGVVAVSENGQLMH
;
A
#
# COMPACT_ATOMS: atom_id res chain seq x y z
N MET A 1 17.46 -49.95 -2.13
CA MET A 1 16.80 -48.90 -2.96
C MET A 1 16.09 -47.80 -2.15
N VAL A 2 16.12 -47.82 -0.81
CA VAL A 2 15.44 -46.80 0.05
C VAL A 2 16.35 -45.61 0.40
N LEU A 3 17.67 -45.81 0.47
CA LEU A 3 18.63 -44.76 0.87
C LEU A 3 18.72 -43.58 -0.12
N TRP A 4 18.54 -43.84 -1.43
CA TRP A 4 18.59 -42.80 -2.46
C TRP A 4 17.33 -41.93 -2.51
N LYS A 5 16.19 -42.42 -2.01
CA LYS A 5 14.91 -41.70 -2.04
C LYS A 5 14.84 -40.59 -0.98
N GLY A 6 15.56 -40.74 0.14
CA GLY A 6 15.68 -39.71 1.19
C GLY A 6 16.56 -38.52 0.81
N ILE A 7 17.63 -38.73 0.04
CA ILE A 7 18.56 -37.66 -0.40
C ILE A 7 17.86 -36.70 -1.38
N GLY A 8 17.01 -37.22 -2.27
CA GLY A 8 16.22 -36.40 -3.19
C GLY A 8 15.18 -35.52 -2.50
N ILE A 9 14.47 -36.06 -1.50
CA ILE A 9 13.46 -35.33 -0.72
C ILE A 9 14.12 -34.21 0.10
N MET A 10 15.29 -34.47 0.70
CA MET A 10 16.02 -33.50 1.52
C MET A 10 16.56 -32.32 0.68
N LYS A 11 17.04 -32.58 -0.54
CA LYS A 11 17.45 -31.52 -1.49
C LYS A 11 16.28 -30.62 -1.90
N ASN A 12 15.12 -31.21 -2.18
CA ASN A 12 13.94 -30.46 -2.61
C ASN A 12 13.35 -29.61 -1.47
N GLY A 13 13.39 -30.10 -0.23
CA GLY A 13 12.96 -29.34 0.95
C GLY A 13 13.85 -28.12 1.24
N ILE A 14 15.18 -28.26 1.10
CA ILE A 14 16.11 -27.13 1.27
C ILE A 14 15.90 -26.07 0.19
N LEU A 15 15.68 -26.47 -1.06
CA LEU A 15 15.35 -25.54 -2.15
C LEU A 15 14.03 -24.80 -1.92
N ALA A 16 13.04 -25.47 -1.33
CA ALA A 16 11.77 -24.83 -0.96
C ALA A 16 11.94 -23.76 0.13
N ILE A 17 12.80 -24.01 1.12
CA ILE A 17 13.11 -23.03 2.18
C ILE A 17 13.85 -21.83 1.60
N ILE A 18 14.86 -22.05 0.74
CA ILE A 18 15.58 -20.96 0.07
C ILE A 18 14.61 -20.14 -0.79
N GLY A 19 13.71 -20.80 -1.52
CA GLY A 19 12.66 -20.13 -2.29
C GLY A 19 11.74 -19.27 -1.42
N LEU A 20 11.32 -19.76 -0.26
CA LEU A 20 10.53 -19.00 0.72
C LEU A 20 11.30 -17.81 1.29
N CYS A 21 12.59 -17.96 1.59
CA CYS A 21 13.42 -16.87 2.09
C CYS A 21 13.63 -15.77 1.04
N VAL A 22 13.88 -16.14 -0.22
CA VAL A 22 14.02 -15.20 -1.33
C VAL A 22 12.69 -14.49 -1.57
N TRP A 23 11.57 -15.22 -1.59
CA TRP A 23 10.24 -14.63 -1.75
C TRP A 23 9.88 -13.69 -0.60
N GLY A 24 10.10 -14.10 0.65
CA GLY A 24 9.88 -13.27 1.83
C GLY A 24 10.75 -12.01 1.82
N GLY A 25 12.01 -12.11 1.38
CA GLY A 25 12.90 -10.96 1.21
C GLY A 25 12.43 -10.00 0.12
N LEU A 26 11.93 -10.51 -1.01
CA LEU A 26 11.37 -9.68 -2.09
C LEU A 26 10.11 -8.94 -1.65
N LEU A 27 9.23 -9.58 -0.86
CA LEU A 27 8.04 -8.91 -0.30
C LEU A 27 8.43 -7.78 0.66
N MET A 28 9.51 -7.94 1.42
CA MET A 28 10.04 -6.85 2.28
C MET A 28 10.65 -5.71 1.44
N LEU A 29 11.27 -6.03 0.31
CA LEU A 29 11.91 -5.05 -0.60
C LEU A 29 10.91 -4.29 -1.47
N GLN A 30 9.77 -4.89 -1.81
CA GLN A 30 8.73 -4.21 -2.57
C GLN A 30 8.15 -3.03 -1.79
N GLY A 31 8.18 -3.07 -0.45
CA GLY A 31 7.63 -2.02 0.40
C GLY A 31 6.12 -1.85 0.18
N THR A 32 5.42 -1.31 1.17
CA THR A 32 4.08 -0.78 0.88
C THR A 32 4.27 0.46 0.01
N PRO A 33 3.60 0.59 -1.15
CA PRO A 33 3.67 1.83 -1.91
C PRO A 33 3.22 2.95 -0.99
N LYS A 34 4.14 3.85 -0.66
CA LYS A 34 3.80 5.05 0.12
C LYS A 34 2.82 5.86 -0.71
N VAL A 35 1.72 6.25 -0.09
CA VAL A 35 0.74 7.12 -0.75
C VAL A 35 1.46 8.40 -1.16
N SER A 36 1.47 8.68 -2.47
CA SER A 36 1.85 9.97 -3.03
C SER A 36 0.62 10.87 -3.10
N GLU A 37 0.83 12.16 -3.36
CA GLU A 37 -0.26 13.13 -3.59
C GLU A 37 -1.25 12.64 -4.66
N GLU A 38 -0.76 12.00 -5.72
CA GLU A 38 -1.57 11.42 -6.80
C GLU A 38 -2.46 10.28 -6.30
N ILE A 39 -1.91 9.37 -5.48
CA ILE A 39 -2.68 8.27 -4.88
C ILE A 39 -3.72 8.82 -3.90
N ALA A 40 -3.39 9.87 -3.14
CA ALA A 40 -4.34 10.51 -2.24
C ALA A 40 -5.52 11.13 -3.00
N ALA A 41 -5.26 11.78 -4.14
CA ALA A 41 -6.31 12.29 -5.02
C ALA A 41 -7.17 11.16 -5.61
N ASP A 42 -6.54 10.06 -6.06
CA ASP A 42 -7.23 8.91 -6.65
C ASP A 42 -8.13 8.18 -5.63
N VAL A 43 -7.71 8.10 -4.36
CA VAL A 43 -8.54 7.59 -3.26
C VAL A 43 -9.80 8.43 -3.09
N VAL A 44 -9.68 9.77 -3.15
CA VAL A 44 -10.85 10.67 -3.03
C VAL A 44 -11.75 10.58 -4.25
N GLN A 45 -11.20 10.48 -5.47
CA GLN A 45 -12.00 10.27 -6.68
C GLN A 45 -12.72 8.93 -6.68
N THR A 46 -12.11 7.88 -6.12
CA THR A 46 -12.77 6.58 -5.96
C THR A 46 -13.98 6.66 -5.01
N LEU A 47 -13.87 7.46 -3.95
CA LEU A 47 -14.96 7.65 -2.97
C LEU A 47 -16.03 8.62 -3.47
N HIS A 48 -15.62 9.62 -4.26
CA HIS A 48 -16.47 10.65 -4.83
C HIS A 48 -16.19 10.76 -6.34
N PRO A 49 -16.84 9.91 -7.17
CA PRO A 49 -16.56 9.84 -8.61
C PRO A 49 -16.87 11.13 -9.38
N GLN A 50 -17.66 12.02 -8.77
CA GLN A 50 -18.03 13.32 -9.33
C GLN A 50 -17.27 14.48 -8.68
N ALA A 51 -16.31 14.19 -7.79
CA ALA A 51 -15.52 15.20 -7.13
C ALA A 51 -14.38 15.69 -8.03
N GLU A 52 -14.29 17.01 -8.18
CA GLU A 52 -13.13 17.67 -8.76
C GLU A 52 -12.13 17.95 -7.64
N VAL A 53 -10.95 17.31 -7.70
CA VAL A 53 -9.88 17.53 -6.73
C VAL A 53 -9.22 18.87 -7.05
N GLU A 54 -9.32 19.81 -6.11
CA GLU A 54 -8.83 21.18 -6.28
C GLU A 54 -7.37 21.32 -5.83
N ASN A 55 -7.02 20.69 -4.71
CA ASN A 55 -5.68 20.77 -4.16
C ASN A 55 -5.37 19.60 -3.23
N VAL A 56 -4.11 19.14 -3.24
CA VAL A 56 -3.58 18.17 -2.29
C VAL A 56 -2.45 18.84 -1.52
N THR A 57 -2.47 18.76 -0.20
CA THR A 57 -1.45 19.41 0.65
C THR A 57 -0.92 18.42 1.67
N ASP A 58 0.41 18.34 1.80
CA ASP A 58 1.06 17.62 2.89
C ASP A 58 0.64 18.22 4.24
N THR A 59 0.20 17.36 5.15
CA THR A 59 -0.20 17.75 6.50
C THR A 59 0.19 16.68 7.51
N THR A 60 -0.10 16.95 8.77
CA THR A 60 0.15 16.02 9.87
C THR A 60 -1.11 16.00 10.72
N VAL A 61 -1.70 14.82 10.92
CA VAL A 61 -2.86 14.63 11.79
C VAL A 61 -2.36 13.95 13.05
N GLY A 62 -2.23 14.71 14.15
CA GLY A 62 -1.56 14.24 15.35
C GLY A 62 -0.05 14.07 15.13
N SER A 63 0.47 12.86 15.33
CA SER A 63 1.87 12.50 15.05
C SER A 63 2.12 11.96 13.65
N ASP A 64 1.06 11.68 12.90
CA ASP A 64 1.13 10.89 11.68
C ASP A 64 1.05 11.79 10.44
N ARG A 65 1.91 11.52 9.45
CA ARG A 65 1.89 12.23 8.17
C ARG A 65 0.65 11.84 7.38
N ALA A 66 0.03 12.84 6.76
CA ALA A 66 -1.19 12.69 5.98
C ALA A 66 -1.22 13.70 4.82
N TYR A 67 -2.07 13.43 3.85
CA TYR A 67 -2.40 14.31 2.74
C TYR A 67 -3.81 14.85 2.94
N ARG A 68 -3.95 16.18 2.95
CA ARG A 68 -5.27 16.82 2.91
C ARG A 68 -5.67 17.04 1.46
N VAL A 69 -6.76 16.43 1.06
CA VAL A 69 -7.32 16.53 -0.28
C VAL A 69 -8.58 17.38 -0.20
N ALA A 70 -8.54 18.56 -0.83
CA ALA A 70 -9.69 19.42 -1.02
C ALA A 70 -10.39 19.05 -2.31
N TYR A 71 -11.70 18.86 -2.26
CA TYR A 71 -12.50 18.49 -3.41
C TYR A 71 -13.85 19.20 -3.44
N TYR A 72 -14.38 19.39 -4.64
CA TYR A 72 -15.71 19.94 -4.87
C TYR A 72 -16.62 18.90 -5.50
N GLU A 73 -17.76 18.64 -4.88
CA GLU A 73 -18.78 17.72 -5.42
C GLU A 73 -20.16 18.37 -5.33
N GLY A 74 -20.85 18.48 -6.48
CA GLY A 74 -22.24 18.94 -6.53
C GLY A 74 -22.49 20.33 -5.91
N GLY A 75 -21.49 21.23 -5.98
CA GLY A 75 -21.57 22.57 -5.39
C GLY A 75 -21.26 22.65 -3.89
N LYS A 76 -20.74 21.57 -3.28
CA LYS A 76 -20.26 21.54 -1.90
C LYS A 76 -18.76 21.27 -1.87
N ALA A 77 -18.04 22.06 -1.07
CA ALA A 77 -16.63 21.83 -0.78
C ALA A 77 -16.49 20.79 0.34
N GLY A 78 -15.58 19.83 0.15
CA GLY A 78 -15.19 18.82 1.12
C GLY A 78 -13.68 18.80 1.30
N VAL A 79 -13.23 18.39 2.50
CA VAL A 79 -11.80 18.15 2.78
C VAL A 79 -11.70 16.80 3.46
N VAL A 80 -10.85 15.93 2.92
CA VAL A 80 -10.56 14.60 3.47
C VAL A 80 -9.07 14.50 3.76
N ALA A 81 -8.73 13.93 4.90
CA ALA A 81 -7.35 13.60 5.23
C ALA A 81 -7.09 12.13 4.92
N VAL A 82 -6.01 11.86 4.18
CA VAL A 82 -5.57 10.52 3.78
C VAL A 82 -4.19 10.26 4.39
N SER A 83 -4.06 9.25 5.23
CA SER A 83 -2.77 8.85 5.82
C SER A 83 -1.78 8.36 4.76
N GLU A 84 -0.48 8.39 5.04
CA GLU A 84 0.58 7.80 4.18
C GLU A 84 0.35 6.31 3.85
N ASN A 85 -0.49 5.61 4.63
CA ASN A 85 -0.89 4.21 4.40
C ASN A 85 -2.19 4.04 3.60
N GLY A 86 -2.84 5.13 3.16
CA GLY A 86 -4.07 5.12 2.36
C GLY A 86 -5.36 5.08 3.15
N GLN A 87 -5.31 5.12 4.49
CA GLN A 87 -6.51 5.20 5.32
C GLN A 87 -7.05 6.62 5.37
N LEU A 88 -8.39 6.74 5.29
CA LEU A 88 -9.08 8.00 5.58
C LEU A 88 -9.01 8.29 7.07
N MET A 89 -8.56 9.50 7.41
CA MET A 89 -8.51 10.00 8.78
C MET A 89 -9.72 10.93 8.98
N HIS A 90 -10.54 10.63 9.97
CA HIS A 90 -11.71 11.42 10.38
C HIS A 90 -11.37 12.40 11.50
#